data_AF-A0A6M8VXY1-F1
#
_entry.id   AF-A0A6M8VXY1-F1
#
_cell.length_a   1.000
_cell.length_b   1.000
_cell.length_c   1.000
_cell.angle_alpha   90.00
_cell.angle_beta   90.00
_cell.angle_gamma   90.00
#
_symmetry.space_group_name_H-M   'P 1'
#
loop_
_entity.id
_entity.type
_entity.pdbx_description
1 polymer ?
#
loop_
_entity_poly.entity_id
_entity_poly.type
_entity_poly.pdbx_seq_one_letter_code
_entity_poly.pdbx_strand_id
1 'polypeptide(L)'
;MTDTHSTTSGGGSRESIARSAADALDRARAEGTLAETPALAGFDGFLDSIIRVVDRRRSMAMEDFEPISTIPRFAGRVADAAGKSANIELVVDEVRFGGNGPLYAGALGRLGMPTTYIGAVGKDDESDELLPVYQPFAERCERVIPIAAPAYTDALEFDDGKIMLGKAANVQAVTWDRLVEPRRA
;
A
#
# COMPACT_ATOMS: atom_id res chain seq x y z
N MET A 1 7.13 -6.18 -54.88
CA MET A 1 6.67 -6.89 -53.67
C MET A 1 7.29 -6.16 -52.49
N THR A 2 6.64 -5.12 -52.03
CA THR A 2 7.10 -4.24 -50.94
C THR A 2 5.88 -4.00 -50.07
N ASP A 3 5.71 -4.85 -49.07
CA ASP A 3 4.72 -4.67 -48.02
C ASP A 3 5.28 -3.71 -46.98
N THR A 4 4.79 -2.47 -47.03
CA THR A 4 4.86 -1.52 -45.93
C THR A 4 3.84 -1.93 -44.87
N HIS A 5 4.30 -2.49 -43.76
CA HIS A 5 3.48 -2.61 -42.55
C HIS A 5 3.23 -1.22 -41.96
N SER A 6 2.00 -0.75 -42.15
CA SER A 6 1.38 0.35 -41.44
C SER A 6 1.12 -0.08 -39.99
N THR A 7 1.89 0.47 -39.05
CA THR A 7 1.54 0.41 -37.62
C THR A 7 0.61 1.57 -37.29
N THR A 8 -0.69 1.29 -37.23
CA THR A 8 -1.69 2.16 -36.63
C THR A 8 -1.51 2.17 -35.10
N SER A 9 -0.83 3.19 -34.58
CA SER A 9 -0.79 3.46 -33.13
C SER A 9 -2.12 4.09 -32.68
N GLY A 10 -3.14 3.26 -32.48
CA GLY A 10 -4.48 3.66 -32.03
C GLY A 10 -4.61 4.08 -30.56
N GLY A 11 -3.51 4.39 -29.86
CA GLY A 11 -3.53 4.84 -28.47
C GLY A 11 -3.59 6.36 -28.40
N GLY A 12 -4.67 6.93 -27.86
CA GLY A 12 -4.77 8.36 -27.58
C GLY A 12 -3.64 8.85 -26.67
N SER A 13 -3.39 10.16 -26.66
CA SER A 13 -2.43 10.76 -25.71
C SER A 13 -2.85 10.46 -24.26
N ARG A 14 -1.88 10.42 -23.33
CA ARG A 14 -2.17 10.22 -21.89
C ARG A 14 -3.24 11.20 -21.38
N GLU A 15 -3.19 12.44 -21.86
CA GLU A 15 -4.17 13.46 -21.53
C GLU A 15 -5.57 13.11 -22.04
N SER A 16 -5.68 12.64 -23.29
CA SER A 16 -6.98 12.24 -23.86
C SER A 16 -7.59 11.04 -23.15
N ILE A 17 -6.76 10.05 -22.75
CA ILE A 17 -7.20 8.89 -21.97
C ILE A 17 -7.70 9.34 -20.60
N ALA A 18 -6.95 10.21 -19.91
CA ALA A 18 -7.34 10.72 -18.60
C ALA A 18 -8.67 11.51 -18.67
N ARG A 19 -8.83 12.36 -19.68
CA ARG A 19 -10.06 13.12 -19.90
C ARG A 19 -11.25 12.21 -20.19
N SER A 20 -11.07 11.24 -21.09
CA SER A 20 -12.11 10.26 -21.42
C SER A 20 -12.53 9.43 -20.21
N ALA A 21 -11.59 9.05 -19.34
CA ALA A 21 -11.89 8.33 -18.10
C ALA A 21 -12.65 9.20 -17.10
N ALA A 22 -12.26 10.46 -16.94
CA ALA A 22 -12.97 11.42 -16.09
C ALA A 22 -14.42 11.62 -16.56
N ASP A 23 -14.63 11.85 -17.86
CA ASP A 23 -15.96 12.02 -18.44
C ASP A 23 -16.83 10.78 -18.23
N ALA A 24 -16.24 9.58 -18.32
CA ALA A 24 -16.94 8.32 -18.09
C ALA A 24 -17.35 8.14 -16.62
N LEU A 25 -16.47 8.48 -15.68
CA LEU A 25 -16.76 8.43 -14.26
C LEU A 25 -17.84 9.45 -13.85
N ASP A 26 -17.80 10.65 -14.40
CA ASP A 26 -18.81 11.68 -14.13
C ASP A 26 -20.20 11.26 -14.62
N ARG A 27 -20.29 10.65 -15.81
CA ARG A 27 -21.54 10.08 -16.32
C ARG A 27 -22.04 8.94 -15.44
N ALA A 28 -21.18 7.96 -15.15
CA ALA A 28 -21.54 6.80 -14.32
C ALA A 28 -21.99 7.22 -12.91
N ARG A 29 -21.44 8.32 -12.38
CA ARG A 29 -21.88 8.91 -11.12
C ARG A 29 -23.24 9.59 -11.26
N ALA A 30 -23.43 10.42 -12.29
CA ALA A 30 -24.67 11.14 -12.52
C ALA A 30 -25.86 10.21 -12.79
N GLU A 31 -25.61 9.09 -13.46
CA GLU A 31 -26.59 8.05 -13.79
C GLU A 31 -26.86 7.09 -12.61
N GLY A 32 -26.12 7.21 -11.51
CA GLY A 32 -26.24 6.33 -10.34
C GLY A 32 -25.58 4.95 -10.52
N THR A 33 -25.05 4.64 -11.70
CA THR A 33 -24.44 3.35 -12.04
C THR A 33 -23.37 2.92 -11.04
N LEU A 34 -22.53 3.85 -10.55
CA LEU A 34 -21.50 3.52 -9.56
C LEU A 34 -22.11 3.02 -8.24
N ALA A 35 -23.17 3.66 -7.77
CA ALA A 35 -23.85 3.27 -6.54
C ALA A 35 -24.61 1.94 -6.66
N GLU A 36 -25.00 1.55 -7.88
CA GLU A 36 -25.69 0.29 -8.17
C GLU A 36 -24.73 -0.87 -8.50
N THR A 37 -23.43 -0.60 -8.59
CA THR A 37 -22.41 -1.59 -8.94
C THR A 37 -21.57 -1.95 -7.70
N PRO A 38 -21.97 -2.96 -6.92
CA PRO A 38 -21.19 -3.39 -5.76
C PRO A 38 -19.86 -4.02 -6.19
N ALA A 39 -18.82 -3.80 -5.39
CA ALA A 39 -17.48 -4.33 -5.61
C ALA A 39 -17.01 -5.18 -4.43
N LEU A 40 -16.35 -6.30 -4.73
CA LEU A 40 -15.58 -7.08 -3.78
C LEU A 40 -14.09 -6.96 -4.12
N ALA A 41 -13.28 -6.59 -3.13
CA ALA A 41 -11.84 -6.42 -3.29
C ALA A 41 -11.07 -7.04 -2.12
N GLY A 42 -9.78 -7.31 -2.34
CA GLY A 42 -8.91 -8.02 -1.41
C GLY A 42 -7.56 -8.35 -2.05
N PHE A 43 -6.70 -9.15 -1.42
CA PHE A 43 -6.87 -9.78 -0.09
C PHE A 43 -5.75 -9.43 0.89
N ASP A 44 -4.77 -8.65 0.43
CA ASP A 44 -3.58 -8.27 1.19
C ASP A 44 -3.84 -7.06 2.10
N GLY A 45 -2.97 -6.84 3.06
CA GLY A 45 -2.90 -5.60 3.83
C GLY A 45 -1.50 -5.44 4.38
N PHE A 46 -1.02 -4.20 4.44
CA PHE A 46 0.32 -3.88 4.89
C PHE A 46 0.34 -2.72 5.89
N LEU A 47 1.30 -2.75 6.79
CA LEU A 47 1.69 -1.62 7.62
C LEU A 47 3.06 -1.12 7.19
N ASP A 48 3.09 0.08 6.63
CA ASP A 48 4.30 0.69 6.12
C ASP A 48 4.83 1.67 7.16
N SER A 49 5.99 1.33 7.75
CA SER A 49 6.75 2.21 8.62
C SER A 49 7.68 3.06 7.77
N ILE A 50 7.42 4.37 7.72
CA ILE A 50 8.24 5.35 7.01
C ILE A 50 9.41 5.72 7.92
N ILE A 51 10.63 5.48 7.46
CA ILE A 51 11.82 5.45 8.31
C ILE A 51 12.93 6.33 7.71
N ARG A 52 13.57 7.12 8.57
CA ARG A 52 14.85 7.76 8.28
C ARG A 52 15.99 6.97 8.89
N VAL A 53 17.01 6.70 8.08
CA VAL A 53 18.24 6.05 8.54
C VAL A 53 19.17 7.10 9.12
N VAL A 54 19.64 6.90 10.35
CA VAL A 54 20.51 7.86 11.04
C VAL A 54 21.95 7.73 10.55
N ASP A 55 22.54 8.84 10.07
CA ASP A 55 23.98 8.95 9.84
C ASP A 55 24.71 9.26 11.16
N ARG A 56 24.28 10.35 11.82
CA ARG A 56 24.86 10.85 13.06
C ARG A 56 23.81 11.39 14.03
N ARG A 57 23.78 10.85 15.24
CA ARG A 57 22.98 11.39 16.34
C ARG A 57 23.66 12.62 16.96
N ARG A 58 22.90 13.70 17.13
CA ARG A 58 23.40 14.98 17.66
C ARG A 58 23.06 15.15 19.15
N SER A 59 21.94 14.59 19.59
CA SER A 59 21.57 14.49 21.01
C SER A 59 20.67 13.29 21.29
N MET A 60 20.23 13.13 22.54
CA MET A 60 19.33 12.05 22.97
C MET A 60 17.86 12.28 22.54
N ALA A 61 17.51 13.45 22.00
CA ALA A 61 16.18 13.70 21.44
C ALA A 61 16.01 12.92 20.14
N MET A 62 14.91 12.18 19.98
CA MET A 62 14.74 11.21 18.87
C MET A 62 14.85 11.84 17.49
N GLU A 63 14.34 13.06 17.36
CA GLU A 63 14.30 13.90 16.17
C GLU A 63 15.64 14.61 15.87
N ASP A 64 16.59 14.65 16.81
CA ASP A 64 17.83 15.40 16.65
C ASP A 64 18.98 14.54 16.11
N PHE A 65 18.96 14.34 14.81
CA PHE A 65 19.96 13.58 14.08
C PHE A 65 20.18 14.12 12.65
N GLU A 66 21.27 13.67 12.05
CA GLU A 66 21.53 13.81 10.62
C GLU A 66 21.14 12.52 9.90
N PRO A 67 20.20 12.54 8.94
CA PRO A 67 19.84 11.35 8.18
C PRO A 67 20.90 11.03 7.12
N ILE A 68 21.05 9.75 6.77
CA ILE A 68 21.72 9.38 5.54
C ILE A 68 20.86 9.87 4.37
N SER A 69 21.41 10.75 3.53
CA SER A 69 20.63 11.45 2.51
C SER A 69 20.35 10.64 1.26
N THR A 70 21.21 9.68 0.88
CA THR A 70 21.08 8.96 -0.40
C THR A 70 21.32 7.46 -0.27
N ILE A 71 20.69 6.70 -1.16
CA ILE A 71 20.84 5.24 -1.26
C ILE A 71 22.32 4.83 -1.46
N PRO A 72 23.13 5.48 -2.32
CA PRO A 72 24.56 5.15 -2.42
C PRO A 72 25.34 5.36 -1.11
N ARG A 73 25.03 6.39 -0.32
CA ARG A 73 25.68 6.59 0.99
C ARG A 73 25.27 5.51 1.98
N PHE A 74 24.00 5.12 1.97
CA PHE A 74 23.51 4.00 2.77
C PHE A 74 24.17 2.68 2.38
N ALA A 75 24.27 2.39 1.08
CA ALA A 75 24.95 1.21 0.57
C ALA A 75 26.43 1.17 1.01
N GLY A 76 27.13 2.31 0.97
CA GLY A 76 28.49 2.44 1.50
C GLY A 76 28.57 2.09 2.99
N ARG A 77 27.67 2.65 3.81
CA ARG A 77 27.59 2.34 5.25
C ARG A 77 27.37 0.85 5.52
N VAL A 78 26.51 0.20 4.74
CA VAL A 78 26.26 -1.25 4.84
C VAL A 78 27.49 -2.05 4.40
N ALA A 79 28.15 -1.66 3.31
CA ALA A 79 29.34 -2.34 2.81
C ALA A 79 30.51 -2.28 3.81
N ASP A 80 30.72 -1.14 4.47
CA ASP A 80 31.78 -0.94 5.47
C ASP A 80 31.65 -1.83 6.73
N ALA A 81 30.42 -2.32 6.97
CA ALA A 81 30.11 -3.24 8.05
C ALA A 81 30.46 -4.70 7.75
N ALA A 82 30.82 -5.04 6.49
CA ALA A 82 31.19 -6.40 6.13
C ALA A 82 32.34 -6.93 6.99
N GLY A 83 32.15 -8.13 7.56
CA GLY A 83 33.12 -8.75 8.46
C GLY A 83 33.17 -8.14 9.88
N LYS A 84 32.24 -7.26 10.24
CA LYS A 84 32.12 -6.61 11.55
C LYS A 84 30.67 -6.64 12.05
N SER A 85 30.47 -6.34 13.32
CA SER A 85 29.15 -5.99 13.85
C SER A 85 28.91 -4.48 13.67
N ALA A 86 27.74 -4.10 13.16
CA ALA A 86 27.31 -2.70 13.05
C ALA A 86 25.86 -2.56 13.48
N ASN A 87 25.54 -1.46 14.15
CA ASN A 87 24.18 -1.01 14.39
C ASN A 87 23.86 0.12 13.41
N ILE A 88 22.75 0.00 12.68
CA ILE A 88 22.20 1.07 11.84
C ILE A 88 20.94 1.53 12.55
N GLU A 89 20.99 2.74 13.10
CA GLU A 89 19.86 3.31 13.82
C GLU A 89 18.78 3.78 12.84
N LEU A 90 17.52 3.49 13.19
CA LEU A 90 16.32 3.81 12.41
C LEU A 90 15.39 4.67 13.27
N VAL A 91 14.88 5.75 12.70
CA VAL A 91 13.83 6.57 13.30
C VAL A 91 12.57 6.42 12.45
N VAL A 92 11.48 5.97 13.06
CA VAL A 92 10.16 5.85 12.41
C VAL A 92 9.48 7.21 12.49
N ASP A 93 9.29 7.85 11.34
CA ASP A 93 8.60 9.13 11.24
C ASP A 93 7.07 8.93 11.27
N GLU A 94 6.60 7.87 10.61
CA GLU A 94 5.17 7.61 10.45
C GLU A 94 4.89 6.12 10.23
N VAL A 95 3.71 5.66 10.65
CA VAL A 95 3.17 4.35 10.27
C VAL A 95 1.87 4.58 9.51
N ARG A 96 1.80 4.07 8.28
CA ARG A 96 0.61 4.16 7.42
C ARG A 96 0.08 2.77 7.12
N PHE A 97 -1.23 2.68 6.87
CA PHE A 97 -1.77 1.49 6.23
C PHE A 97 -1.38 1.49 4.75
N GLY A 98 -1.13 0.30 4.23
CA GLY A 98 -0.77 0.01 2.86
C GLY A 98 -1.45 -1.29 2.39
N GLY A 99 -0.96 -1.81 1.28
CA GLY A 99 -1.55 -2.97 0.59
C GLY A 99 -2.39 -2.57 -0.62
N ASN A 100 -2.29 -3.35 -1.68
CA ASN A 100 -2.96 -3.07 -2.94
C ASN A 100 -4.48 -3.15 -2.77
N GLY A 101 -4.97 -4.14 -2.05
CA GLY A 101 -6.39 -4.34 -1.75
C GLY A 101 -7.01 -3.15 -1.02
N PRO A 102 -6.50 -2.72 0.16
CA PRO A 102 -7.04 -1.58 0.90
C PRO A 102 -6.98 -0.27 0.09
N LEU A 103 -5.90 -0.03 -0.65
CA LEU A 103 -5.78 1.17 -1.49
C LEU A 103 -6.79 1.17 -2.64
N TYR A 104 -6.95 0.03 -3.32
CA TYR A 104 -7.88 -0.14 -4.43
C TYR A 104 -9.35 -0.07 -3.96
N ALA A 105 -9.70 -0.84 -2.94
CA ALA A 105 -11.04 -0.84 -2.35
C ALA A 105 -11.42 0.55 -1.82
N GLY A 106 -10.50 1.21 -1.13
CA GLY A 106 -10.70 2.58 -0.66
C GLY A 106 -10.93 3.57 -1.82
N ALA A 107 -10.30 3.38 -2.97
CA ALA A 107 -10.54 4.20 -4.15
C ALA A 107 -11.94 3.98 -4.74
N LEU A 108 -12.37 2.72 -4.88
CA LEU A 108 -13.73 2.38 -5.35
C LEU A 108 -14.82 2.96 -4.43
N GLY A 109 -14.63 2.81 -3.11
CA GLY A 109 -15.53 3.37 -2.11
C GLY A 109 -15.62 4.90 -2.19
N ARG A 110 -14.49 5.58 -2.40
CA ARG A 110 -14.45 7.04 -2.61
C ARG A 110 -15.11 7.50 -3.91
N LEU A 111 -15.18 6.63 -4.91
CA LEU A 111 -15.94 6.87 -6.15
C LEU A 111 -17.46 6.67 -5.97
N GLY A 112 -17.90 6.16 -4.82
CA GLY A 112 -19.31 5.95 -4.49
C GLY A 112 -19.83 4.53 -4.77
N MET A 113 -18.93 3.57 -5.02
CA MET A 113 -19.31 2.18 -5.20
C MET A 113 -19.51 1.49 -3.84
N PRO A 114 -20.58 0.70 -3.62
CA PRO A 114 -20.74 -0.12 -2.44
C PRO A 114 -19.64 -1.19 -2.40
N THR A 115 -18.59 -0.93 -1.64
CA THR A 115 -17.37 -1.74 -1.69
C THR A 115 -17.28 -2.59 -0.43
N THR A 116 -17.27 -3.91 -0.60
CA THR A 116 -16.84 -4.85 0.42
C THR A 116 -15.37 -5.18 0.21
N TYR A 117 -14.56 -5.04 1.26
CA TYR A 117 -13.20 -5.56 1.29
C TYR A 117 -13.10 -6.77 2.20
N ILE A 118 -12.31 -7.76 1.82
CA ILE A 118 -11.93 -8.91 2.65
C ILE A 118 -10.43 -9.13 2.57
N GLY A 119 -9.74 -9.24 3.70
CA GLY A 119 -8.29 -9.42 3.69
C GLY A 119 -7.55 -9.17 5.00
N ALA A 120 -6.23 -9.07 4.89
CA ALA A 120 -5.27 -9.01 6.00
C ALA A 120 -5.18 -7.64 6.68
N VAL A 121 -6.24 -7.22 7.37
CA VAL A 121 -6.35 -5.92 8.07
C VAL A 121 -6.75 -6.05 9.54
N GLY A 122 -6.76 -7.28 10.07
CA GLY A 122 -7.16 -7.59 11.44
C GLY A 122 -6.07 -7.27 12.46
N LYS A 123 -6.46 -7.26 13.74
CA LYS A 123 -5.51 -7.12 14.86
C LYS A 123 -4.55 -8.32 14.97
N ASP A 124 -5.05 -9.50 14.66
CA ASP A 124 -4.32 -10.76 14.61
C ASP A 124 -4.96 -11.70 13.58
N ASP A 125 -4.45 -12.92 13.48
CA ASP A 125 -4.86 -13.90 12.49
C ASP A 125 -6.25 -14.53 12.73
N GLU A 126 -6.76 -14.42 13.94
CA GLU A 126 -8.00 -15.06 14.39
C GLU A 126 -9.09 -14.04 14.74
N SER A 127 -8.75 -12.75 14.72
CA SER A 127 -9.63 -11.66 15.09
C SER A 127 -10.37 -11.07 13.89
N ASP A 128 -11.69 -10.95 14.02
CA ASP A 128 -12.54 -10.18 13.12
C ASP A 128 -12.44 -8.66 13.42
N GLU A 129 -11.66 -8.25 14.42
CA GLU A 129 -11.48 -6.85 14.78
C GLU A 129 -10.45 -6.16 13.87
N LEU A 130 -10.88 -5.05 13.25
CA LEU A 130 -10.03 -4.21 12.43
C LEU A 130 -8.89 -3.58 13.25
N LEU A 131 -7.69 -3.56 12.69
CA LEU A 131 -6.59 -2.82 13.30
C LEU A 131 -6.82 -1.29 13.13
N PRO A 132 -6.75 -0.46 14.20
CA PRO A 132 -7.23 0.93 14.18
C PRO A 132 -6.67 1.83 13.08
N VAL A 133 -5.43 1.60 12.64
CA VAL A 133 -4.78 2.32 11.53
C VAL A 133 -5.55 2.22 10.21
N TYR A 134 -6.35 1.16 10.02
CA TYR A 134 -7.20 0.95 8.85
C TYR A 134 -8.57 1.63 8.98
N GLN A 135 -8.93 2.23 10.13
CA GLN A 135 -10.23 2.87 10.33
C GLN A 135 -10.57 3.92 9.23
N PRO A 136 -9.65 4.82 8.84
CA PRO A 136 -9.94 5.78 7.77
C PRO A 136 -10.15 5.14 6.39
N PHE A 137 -9.65 3.92 6.18
CA PHE A 137 -9.93 3.12 4.99
C PHE A 137 -11.30 2.44 5.10
N ALA A 138 -11.61 1.87 6.26
CA ALA A 138 -12.88 1.18 6.49
C ALA A 138 -14.09 2.11 6.34
N GLU A 139 -13.97 3.37 6.75
CA GLU A 139 -15.00 4.42 6.54
C GLU A 139 -15.30 4.72 5.07
N ARG A 140 -14.45 4.27 4.14
CA ARG A 140 -14.66 4.42 2.69
C ARG A 140 -15.40 3.22 2.10
N CYS A 141 -15.43 2.11 2.80
CA CYS A 141 -16.04 0.87 2.32
C CYS A 141 -17.43 0.71 2.94
N GLU A 142 -18.31 -0.02 2.25
CA GLU A 142 -19.58 -0.46 2.84
C GLU A 142 -19.33 -1.51 3.93
N ARG A 143 -18.32 -2.37 3.71
CA ARG A 143 -17.94 -3.40 4.66
C ARG A 143 -16.46 -3.76 4.54
N VAL A 144 -15.83 -4.07 5.67
CA VAL A 144 -14.47 -4.59 5.76
C VAL A 144 -14.52 -5.88 6.58
N ILE A 145 -13.97 -6.96 6.05
CA ILE A 145 -13.93 -8.29 6.66
C ILE A 145 -12.47 -8.66 6.92
N PRO A 146 -11.96 -8.44 8.14
CA PRO A 146 -10.63 -8.88 8.51
C PRO A 146 -10.54 -10.41 8.56
N ILE A 147 -9.47 -10.97 8.00
CA ILE A 147 -9.22 -12.44 8.01
C ILE A 147 -7.79 -12.83 8.42
N ALA A 148 -6.92 -11.84 8.61
CA ALA A 148 -5.53 -12.03 9.00
C ALA A 148 -4.93 -10.71 9.52
N ALA A 149 -3.82 -10.78 10.24
CA ALA A 149 -3.01 -9.60 10.52
C ALA A 149 -2.36 -9.03 9.24
N PRO A 150 -2.11 -7.72 9.13
CA PRO A 150 -1.38 -7.16 8.00
C PRO A 150 0.08 -7.61 8.00
N ALA A 151 0.69 -7.67 6.82
CA ALA A 151 2.14 -7.73 6.68
C ALA A 151 2.78 -6.38 7.02
N TYR A 152 4.10 -6.34 7.12
CA TYR A 152 4.82 -5.11 7.47
C TYR A 152 5.85 -4.75 6.41
N THR A 153 6.07 -3.46 6.22
CA THR A 153 7.16 -2.93 5.40
C THR A 153 7.92 -1.89 6.20
N ASP A 154 9.24 -2.02 6.26
CA ASP A 154 10.10 -0.91 6.69
C ASP A 154 10.52 -0.16 5.42
N ALA A 155 10.03 1.06 5.24
CA ALA A 155 10.31 1.92 4.09
C ALA A 155 11.37 2.96 4.47
N LEU A 156 12.63 2.68 4.13
CA LEU A 156 13.74 3.59 4.35
C LEU A 156 13.71 4.69 3.28
N GLU A 157 13.46 5.94 3.67
CA GLU A 157 13.36 7.08 2.75
C GLU A 157 14.64 7.93 2.71
N PHE A 158 15.04 8.26 1.48
CA PHE A 158 16.22 9.02 1.10
C PHE A 158 15.80 10.12 0.10
N ASP A 159 16.66 11.10 -0.11
CA ASP A 159 16.39 12.21 -1.04
C ASP A 159 16.35 11.71 -2.51
N ASP A 160 17.00 10.58 -2.81
CA ASP A 160 17.09 9.97 -4.14
C ASP A 160 16.20 8.72 -4.31
N GLY A 161 15.34 8.41 -3.34
CA GLY A 161 14.40 7.31 -3.44
C GLY A 161 14.08 6.64 -2.11
N LYS A 162 13.60 5.40 -2.18
CA LYS A 162 13.31 4.60 -0.98
C LYS A 162 13.70 3.14 -1.18
N ILE A 163 14.04 2.48 -0.08
CA ILE A 163 14.25 1.02 -0.03
C ILE A 163 13.16 0.43 0.86
N MET A 164 12.42 -0.54 0.33
CA MET A 164 11.37 -1.24 1.08
C MET A 164 11.86 -2.61 1.51
N LEU A 165 11.87 -2.85 2.82
CA LEU A 165 12.22 -4.13 3.42
C LEU A 165 10.92 -4.81 3.87
N GLY A 166 10.41 -5.70 3.02
CA GLY A 166 9.14 -6.37 3.23
C GLY A 166 9.22 -7.56 4.20
N LYS A 167 8.29 -7.61 5.15
CA LYS A 167 8.06 -8.72 6.08
C LYS A 167 6.68 -9.33 5.75
N ALA A 168 6.66 -10.11 4.68
CA ALA A 168 5.43 -10.61 4.06
C ALA A 168 4.79 -11.82 4.77
N ALA A 169 5.28 -12.21 5.95
CA ALA A 169 4.86 -13.44 6.65
C ALA A 169 3.34 -13.50 6.85
N ASN A 170 2.72 -12.42 7.34
CA ASN A 170 1.30 -12.42 7.68
C ASN A 170 0.37 -12.44 6.45
N VAL A 171 0.84 -12.00 5.27
CA VAL A 171 0.05 -12.15 4.04
C VAL A 171 -0.12 -13.63 3.65
N GLN A 172 0.79 -14.51 4.07
CA GLN A 172 0.65 -15.96 3.82
C GLN A 172 -0.52 -16.58 4.60
N ALA A 173 -1.00 -15.88 5.64
CA ALA A 173 -2.15 -16.30 6.42
C ALA A 173 -3.47 -16.11 5.65
N VAL A 174 -3.45 -15.37 4.54
CA VAL A 174 -4.58 -15.24 3.61
C VAL A 174 -4.67 -16.51 2.76
N THR A 175 -5.56 -17.41 3.14
CA THR A 175 -5.77 -18.69 2.45
C THR A 175 -7.21 -18.80 1.96
N TRP A 176 -7.44 -19.71 1.01
CA TRP A 176 -8.80 -20.00 0.54
C TRP A 176 -9.71 -20.42 1.69
N ASP A 177 -9.23 -21.27 2.60
CA ASP A 177 -10.00 -21.76 3.73
C ASP A 177 -10.45 -20.61 4.65
N ARG A 178 -9.56 -19.64 4.94
CA ARG A 178 -9.92 -18.46 5.72
C ARG A 178 -10.87 -17.50 4.99
N LEU A 179 -10.81 -17.46 3.65
CA LEU A 179 -11.73 -16.64 2.84
C LEU A 179 -13.16 -17.17 2.84
N VAL A 180 -13.33 -18.49 2.86
CA VAL A 180 -14.65 -19.15 2.83
C VAL A 180 -15.18 -19.51 4.23
N GLU A 181 -14.38 -19.32 5.26
CA GLU A 181 -14.76 -19.54 6.65
C GLU A 181 -15.94 -18.63 7.06
N PRO A 182 -17.01 -19.18 7.66
CA PRO A 182 -18.12 -18.38 8.15
C PRO A 182 -17.66 -17.46 9.30
N ARG A 183 -17.57 -16.16 9.03
CA ARG A 183 -17.26 -15.14 10.04
C ARG A 183 -18.52 -14.47 10.55
N ARG A 184 -18.53 -14.10 11.83
CA ARG A 184 -19.68 -13.42 12.42
C ARG A 184 -19.77 -12.01 11.83
N ALA A 185 -20.98 -11.64 11.43
CA ALA A 185 -21.31 -10.29 10.96
C ALA A 185 -21.31 -9.29 12.12
#